data_AF-A0A1H5ZNT2-F1
#
_entry.id   AF-A0A1H5ZNT2-F1
#
_cell.length_a   1.000
_cell.length_b   1.000
_cell.length_c   1.000
_cell.angle_alpha   90.00
_cell.angle_beta   90.00
_cell.angle_gamma   90.00
#
_symmetry.space_group_name_H-M   'P 1'
#
loop_
_entity.id
_entity.type
_entity.pdbx_description
1 polymer ?
#
loop_
_entity_poly.entity_id
_entity_poly.type
_entity_poly.pdbx_seq_one_letter_code
_entity_poly.pdbx_strand_id
1 'polypeptide(L)'
;MKKLMILGLVALGFASCSKETLSYAERDTALNLLRANKWYDVVKYNDVNGANTSDTLVGDKTTEYIEFRANDFAYIMQSDKNFGPAIPYSMPEKQVLIFDGVTYQIEQSLIGGLKQFSGTSTTNGKTDKIVFKRR
;
A
#
# COMPACT_ATOMS: atom_id res chain seq x y z
N MET A 1 -35.81 16.82 51.36
CA MET A 1 -35.81 17.85 50.29
C MET A 1 -34.93 17.32 49.17
N LYS A 2 -35.53 16.90 48.03
CA LYS A 2 -35.36 17.54 46.69
C LYS A 2 -33.86 17.74 46.34
N LYS A 3 -33.24 17.14 45.31
CA LYS A 3 -33.63 16.89 43.91
C LYS A 3 -32.70 15.78 43.36
N LEU A 4 -33.18 14.62 42.92
CA LEU A 4 -33.57 14.26 41.54
C LEU A 4 -32.67 14.78 40.40
N MET A 5 -32.07 13.81 39.69
CA MET A 5 -31.72 13.75 38.27
C MET A 5 -31.09 14.97 37.59
N ILE A 6 -29.82 14.81 37.18
CA ILE A 6 -29.42 15.02 35.77
C ILE A 6 -28.44 13.88 35.41
N LEU A 7 -29.01 12.74 35.05
CA LEU A 7 -28.34 11.71 34.25
C LEU A 7 -28.42 12.21 32.80
N GLY A 8 -27.54 13.16 32.46
CA GLY A 8 -27.57 13.90 31.21
C GLY A 8 -26.85 13.16 30.09
N LEU A 9 -27.63 12.60 29.18
CA LEU A 9 -27.27 12.01 27.89
C LEU A 9 -26.02 12.65 27.23
N VAL A 10 -24.85 12.01 27.33
CA VAL A 10 -23.75 12.19 26.37
C VAL A 10 -23.01 10.86 26.18
N ALA A 11 -23.72 9.80 25.77
CA ALA A 11 -23.09 8.50 25.54
C ALA A 11 -23.52 7.78 24.26
N LEU A 12 -24.36 8.40 23.41
CA LEU A 12 -24.92 7.73 22.23
C LEU A 12 -24.74 8.56 20.95
N GLY A 13 -23.52 9.03 20.70
CA GLY A 13 -23.15 9.70 19.45
C GLY A 13 -22.03 9.03 18.66
N PHE A 14 -21.22 8.17 19.29
CA PHE A 14 -19.96 7.69 18.67
C PHE A 14 -19.99 6.25 18.15
N ALA A 15 -21.07 5.49 18.37
CA ALA A 15 -21.16 4.11 17.86
C ALA A 15 -21.35 4.03 16.32
N SER A 16 -21.65 5.17 15.67
CA SER A 16 -21.87 5.29 14.22
C SER A 16 -20.77 6.07 13.50
N CYS A 17 -19.61 6.31 14.13
CA CYS A 17 -18.37 6.46 13.36
C CYS A 17 -18.12 5.08 12.74
N SER A 18 -18.79 4.86 11.61
CA SER A 18 -19.12 3.54 11.07
C SER A 18 -17.86 2.76 10.75
N LYS A 19 -17.97 1.43 10.67
CA LYS A 19 -16.87 0.57 10.18
C LYS A 19 -16.30 1.07 8.85
N GLU A 20 -17.13 1.73 8.03
CA GLU A 20 -16.73 2.36 6.78
C GLU A 20 -15.81 3.57 7.01
N THR A 21 -16.17 4.50 7.91
CA THR A 21 -15.30 5.64 8.26
C THR A 21 -13.94 5.20 8.79
N LEU A 22 -13.91 4.17 9.63
CA LEU A 22 -12.65 3.59 10.13
C LEU A 22 -11.83 2.98 8.99
N SER A 23 -12.48 2.23 8.09
CA SER A 23 -11.84 1.62 6.93
C SER A 23 -11.23 2.66 5.99
N TYR A 24 -11.93 3.78 5.73
CA TYR A 24 -11.39 4.89 4.93
C TYR A 24 -10.20 5.56 5.61
N ALA A 25 -10.26 5.81 6.92
CA ALA A 25 -9.15 6.40 7.65
C ALA A 25 -7.89 5.50 7.65
N GLU A 26 -8.08 4.18 7.80
CA GLU A 26 -6.99 3.20 7.73
C GLU A 26 -6.39 3.12 6.32
N ARG A 27 -7.23 3.14 5.29
CA ARG A 27 -6.79 3.19 3.89
C ARG A 27 -5.96 4.43 3.62
N ASP A 28 -6.46 5.60 4.01
CA ASP A 28 -5.75 6.87 3.77
C ASP A 28 -4.43 6.91 4.54
N THR A 29 -4.40 6.35 5.75
CA THR A 29 -3.16 6.17 6.52
C THR A 29 -2.17 5.28 5.77
N ALA A 30 -2.62 4.13 5.28
CA ALA A 30 -1.80 3.20 4.51
C ALA A 30 -1.26 3.84 3.21
N LEU A 31 -2.13 4.56 2.48
CA LEU A 31 -1.77 5.28 1.26
C LEU A 31 -0.76 6.41 1.52
N ASN A 32 -0.94 7.16 2.61
CA ASN A 32 0.00 8.20 3.01
C ASN A 32 1.36 7.61 3.40
N LEU A 33 1.39 6.46 4.08
CA LEU A 33 2.64 5.76 4.38
C LEU A 33 3.31 5.23 3.11
N LEU A 34 2.55 4.72 2.14
CA LEU A 34 3.08 4.32 0.84
C LEU A 34 3.77 5.51 0.13
N ARG A 35 3.09 6.67 0.09
CA ARG A 35 3.53 7.92 -0.56
C ARG A 35 4.66 8.64 0.18
N ALA A 36 4.70 8.57 1.50
CA ALA A 36 5.70 9.24 2.31
C ALA A 36 7.09 8.57 2.24
N ASN A 37 7.18 7.39 1.64
CA ASN A 37 8.39 6.59 1.61
C ASN A 37 8.96 6.45 0.20
N LYS A 38 10.30 6.39 0.15
CA LYS A 38 11.05 5.88 -0.97
C LYS A 38 11.31 4.39 -0.75
N TRP A 39 11.08 3.59 -1.78
CA TRP A 39 11.29 2.15 -1.76
C TRP A 39 12.53 1.86 -2.62
N TYR A 40 13.55 1.25 -2.01
CA TYR A 40 14.90 1.14 -2.56
C TYR A 40 15.23 -0.24 -3.13
N ASP A 41 14.39 -1.23 -2.82
CA ASP A 41 14.49 -2.58 -3.37
C ASP A 41 13.05 -3.02 -3.67
N VAL A 42 12.77 -3.24 -4.95
CA VAL A 42 11.45 -3.65 -5.44
C VAL A 42 11.63 -4.79 -6.42
N VAL A 43 11.09 -5.95 -6.07
CA VAL A 43 11.20 -7.17 -6.87
C VAL A 43 9.81 -7.73 -7.15
N LYS A 44 9.53 -8.00 -8.42
CA LYS A 44 8.37 -8.75 -8.90
C LYS A 44 8.79 -10.21 -9.08
N TYR A 45 8.10 -11.13 -8.43
CA TYR A 45 8.22 -12.57 -8.62
C TYR A 45 7.00 -13.05 -9.40
N ASN A 46 7.21 -13.92 -10.38
CA ASN A 46 6.15 -14.60 -11.11
C ASN A 46 6.36 -16.11 -10.93
N ASP A 47 5.34 -16.79 -10.42
CA ASP A 47 5.22 -18.25 -10.49
C ASP A 47 4.19 -18.59 -11.58
N VAL A 48 4.65 -19.33 -12.59
CA VAL A 48 3.79 -19.91 -13.62
C VAL A 48 4.00 -21.42 -13.59
N ASN A 49 3.02 -22.16 -13.10
CA ASN A 49 3.04 -23.63 -13.06
C ASN A 49 4.31 -24.22 -12.38
N GLY A 50 4.79 -23.59 -11.30
CA GLY A 50 5.96 -24.04 -10.54
C GLY A 50 7.31 -23.54 -11.09
N ALA A 51 7.31 -22.82 -12.21
CA ALA A 51 8.48 -22.11 -12.71
C ALA A 51 8.52 -20.71 -12.10
N ASN A 52 9.53 -20.46 -11.27
CA ASN A 52 9.73 -19.19 -10.58
C ASN A 52 10.69 -18.29 -11.36
N THR A 53 10.25 -17.08 -11.67
CA THR A 53 11.08 -16.01 -12.26
C THR A 53 10.96 -14.74 -11.42
N SER A 54 11.99 -13.89 -11.45
CA SER A 54 11.97 -12.62 -10.75
C SER A 54 12.53 -11.50 -11.62
N ASP A 55 11.94 -10.32 -11.48
CA ASP A 55 12.38 -9.08 -12.12
C ASP A 55 12.58 -7.99 -11.05
N THR A 56 13.76 -7.38 -11.05
CA THR A 56 14.11 -6.31 -10.11
C THR A 56 13.78 -4.98 -10.75
N LEU A 57 12.72 -4.33 -10.27
CA LEU A 57 12.31 -3.01 -10.72
C LEU A 57 13.17 -1.89 -10.14
N VAL A 58 13.62 -2.07 -8.89
CA VAL A 58 14.42 -1.08 -8.16
C VAL A 58 15.44 -1.81 -7.29
N GLY A 59 16.64 -1.27 -7.17
CA GLY A 59 17.70 -1.81 -6.31
C GLY A 59 18.81 -2.52 -7.06
N ASP A 60 18.80 -2.43 -8.39
CA ASP A 60 19.91 -2.83 -9.25
C ASP A 60 20.93 -1.66 -9.43
N LYS A 61 21.85 -1.77 -10.40
CA LYS A 61 22.83 -0.71 -10.67
C LYS A 61 22.25 0.50 -11.43
N THR A 62 21.05 0.35 -12.00
CA THR A 62 20.45 1.33 -12.92
C THR A 62 19.36 2.17 -12.27
N THR A 63 18.93 1.80 -11.06
CA THR A 63 17.83 2.42 -10.33
C THR A 63 18.20 2.76 -8.89
N GLU A 64 17.61 3.82 -8.34
CA GLU A 64 17.86 4.25 -6.96
C GLU A 64 16.70 3.94 -6.02
N TYR A 65 15.49 4.37 -6.39
CA TYR A 65 14.28 4.18 -5.60
C TYR A 65 13.03 4.33 -6.48
N ILE A 66 11.89 3.84 -6.02
CA ILE A 66 10.56 4.24 -6.52
C ILE A 66 9.85 5.09 -5.46
N GLU A 67 9.12 6.11 -5.91
CA GLU A 67 8.24 6.92 -5.08
C GLU A 67 6.82 6.95 -5.66
N PHE A 68 5.83 6.92 -4.77
CA PHE A 68 4.41 7.00 -5.13
C PHE A 68 3.91 8.42 -4.92
N ARG A 69 3.34 9.04 -5.96
CA ARG A 69 2.92 10.44 -5.92
C ARG A 69 1.40 10.60 -5.89
N ALA A 70 0.92 11.73 -5.40
CA ALA A 70 -0.51 12.02 -5.27
C ALA A 70 -1.27 12.14 -6.61
N ASN A 71 -0.57 12.11 -7.74
CA ASN A 71 -1.14 12.11 -9.09
C ASN A 71 -1.47 10.70 -9.62
N ASP A 72 -1.59 9.71 -8.73
CA ASP A 72 -1.88 8.30 -9.05
C ASP A 72 -0.83 7.60 -9.94
N PHE A 73 0.39 8.15 -9.97
CA PHE A 73 1.55 7.53 -10.60
C PHE A 73 2.71 7.34 -9.63
N ALA A 74 3.41 6.23 -9.81
CA ALA A 74 4.69 5.95 -9.21
C ALA A 74 5.80 6.18 -10.23
N TYR A 75 6.97 6.59 -9.75
CA TYR A 75 8.11 6.93 -10.60
C TYR A 75 9.37 6.30 -10.05
N ILE A 76 10.09 5.58 -10.91
CA ILE A 76 11.40 5.03 -10.58
C ILE A 76 12.45 6.11 -10.87
N MET A 77 13.21 6.50 -9.85
CA MET A 77 14.42 7.31 -10.00
C MET A 77 15.53 6.42 -10.54
N GLN A 78 16.05 6.76 -11.71
CA GLN A 78 17.21 6.09 -12.31
C GLN A 78 18.52 6.62 -11.72
N SER A 79 19.60 5.84 -11.86
CA SER A 79 20.94 6.23 -11.38
C SER A 79 21.48 7.49 -12.04
N ASP A 80 20.98 7.87 -13.22
CA ASP A 80 21.33 9.10 -13.95
C ASP A 80 20.54 10.33 -13.47
N LYS A 81 19.73 10.18 -12.42
CA LYS A 81 18.84 11.19 -11.81
C LYS A 81 17.63 11.59 -12.64
N ASN A 82 17.28 10.81 -13.67
CA ASN A 82 16.02 10.97 -14.38
C ASN A 82 14.94 10.05 -13.82
N PHE A 83 13.68 10.48 -13.91
CA PHE A 83 12.55 9.59 -13.64
C PHE A 83 12.24 8.76 -14.88
N GLY A 84 12.05 7.46 -14.69
CA GLY A 84 11.51 6.57 -15.71
C GLY A 84 10.04 6.89 -16.05
N PRO A 85 9.45 6.10 -16.97
CA PRO A 85 8.03 6.22 -17.31
C PRO A 85 7.12 6.15 -16.07
N ALA A 86 6.01 6.88 -16.13
CA ALA A 86 5.01 6.88 -15.06
C ALA A 86 4.32 5.51 -14.97
N ILE A 87 4.23 4.96 -13.76
CA ILE A 87 3.57 3.67 -13.50
C ILE A 87 2.25 3.93 -12.78
N PRO A 88 1.09 3.60 -13.36
CA PRO A 88 -0.19 3.86 -12.72
C PRO A 88 -0.34 3.01 -11.45
N TYR A 89 -0.91 3.60 -10.41
CA TYR A 89 -1.24 2.88 -9.19
C TYR A 89 -2.49 3.43 -8.50
N SER A 90 -3.13 2.59 -7.69
CA SER A 90 -4.18 3.04 -6.77
C SER A 90 -4.26 2.10 -5.57
N MET A 91 -4.86 2.59 -4.49
CA MET A 91 -5.08 1.82 -3.26
C MET A 91 -6.56 1.88 -2.88
N PRO A 92 -7.44 1.13 -3.58
CA PRO A 92 -8.89 1.23 -3.37
C PRO A 92 -9.31 0.83 -1.94
N GLU A 93 -8.56 -0.07 -1.32
CA GLU A 93 -8.75 -0.53 0.06
C GLU A 93 -7.42 -0.59 0.82
N LYS A 94 -7.46 -0.61 2.15
CA LYS A 94 -6.27 -0.55 3.02
C LYS A 94 -5.24 -1.68 2.81
N GLN A 95 -5.62 -2.77 2.15
CA GLN A 95 -4.75 -3.91 1.84
C GLN A 95 -4.82 -4.31 0.36
N VAL A 96 -5.29 -3.43 -0.52
CA VAL A 96 -5.36 -3.70 -1.96
C VAL A 96 -4.55 -2.64 -2.68
N LEU A 97 -3.49 -3.06 -3.38
CA LEU A 97 -2.68 -2.20 -4.23
C LEU A 97 -2.89 -2.61 -5.69
N ILE A 98 -3.41 -1.71 -6.50
CA ILE A 98 -3.36 -1.86 -7.95
C ILE A 98 -2.08 -1.17 -8.41
N PHE A 99 -1.17 -1.89 -9.04
CA PHE A 99 0.11 -1.36 -9.51
C PHE A 99 0.41 -1.91 -10.89
N ASP A 100 0.61 -1.02 -11.87
CA ASP A 100 0.91 -1.41 -13.25
C ASP A 100 -0.16 -2.36 -13.84
N GLY A 101 -1.43 -2.08 -13.50
CA GLY A 101 -2.59 -2.89 -13.92
C GLY A 101 -2.80 -4.21 -13.15
N VAL A 102 -1.90 -4.59 -12.25
CA VAL A 102 -2.03 -5.81 -11.44
C VAL A 102 -2.60 -5.50 -10.07
N THR A 103 -3.62 -6.25 -9.65
CA THR A 103 -4.26 -6.08 -8.33
C THR A 103 -3.62 -7.02 -7.31
N TYR A 104 -2.85 -6.45 -6.40
CA TYR A 104 -2.16 -7.16 -5.32
C TYR A 104 -2.91 -7.05 -3.99
N GLN A 105 -3.08 -8.19 -3.31
CA GLN A 105 -3.51 -8.27 -1.92
C GLN A 105 -2.29 -8.15 -1.02
N ILE A 106 -2.22 -7.07 -0.23
CA ILE A 106 -1.11 -6.79 0.67
C ILE A 106 -1.19 -7.73 1.89
N GLU A 107 -0.14 -8.52 2.10
CA GLU A 107 -0.08 -9.54 3.15
C GLU A 107 0.07 -8.93 4.56
N GLN A 108 0.69 -7.75 4.67
CA GLN A 108 0.96 -7.07 5.95
C GLN A 108 0.19 -5.76 6.07
N SER A 109 -0.11 -5.32 7.29
CA SER A 109 -0.58 -3.95 7.50
C SER A 109 0.53 -2.96 7.14
N LEU A 110 0.26 -1.96 6.30
CA LEU A 110 1.21 -0.88 6.02
C LEU A 110 1.38 0.10 7.19
N ILE A 111 0.46 0.07 8.15
CA ILE A 111 0.43 0.97 9.31
C ILE A 111 1.49 0.54 10.33
N GLY A 112 2.34 1.49 10.76
CA GLY A 112 3.25 1.27 11.90
C GLY A 112 4.76 1.16 11.59
N GLY A 113 5.25 1.78 10.52
CA GLY A 113 6.71 1.88 10.27
C GLY A 113 7.31 0.68 9.54
N LEU A 114 6.54 0.06 8.65
CA LEU A 114 6.98 -1.08 7.87
C LEU A 114 8.26 -0.78 7.06
N LYS A 115 9.30 -1.57 7.31
CA LYS A 115 10.51 -1.59 6.47
C LYS A 115 10.29 -2.30 5.14
N GLN A 116 9.31 -3.20 5.06
CA GLN A 116 8.96 -3.90 3.84
C GLN A 116 7.48 -4.26 3.85
N PHE A 117 6.86 -4.31 2.67
CA PHE A 117 5.59 -4.99 2.47
C PHE A 117 5.63 -5.83 1.21
N SER A 118 4.73 -6.81 1.13
CA SER A 118 4.49 -7.60 -0.07
C SER A 118 3.02 -7.67 -0.40
N GLY A 119 2.74 -7.84 -1.69
CA GLY A 119 1.41 -8.14 -2.17
C GLY A 119 1.43 -9.31 -3.14
N THR A 120 0.33 -10.07 -3.19
CA THR A 120 0.16 -11.23 -4.09
C THR A 120 -1.07 -11.06 -4.97
N SER A 121 -0.98 -11.56 -6.20
CA SER A 121 -2.08 -11.63 -7.16
C SER A 121 -2.07 -13.03 -7.75
N THR A 122 -3.18 -13.77 -7.61
CA THR A 122 -3.31 -15.10 -8.21
C THR A 122 -4.43 -15.08 -9.23
N THR A 123 -4.14 -15.51 -10.46
CA THR A 123 -5.12 -15.60 -11.55
C THR A 123 -4.79 -16.80 -12.43
N ASN A 124 -5.75 -17.70 -12.64
CA ASN A 124 -5.63 -18.85 -13.55
C ASN A 124 -4.34 -19.68 -13.37
N GLY A 125 -3.93 -19.95 -12.12
CA GLY A 125 -2.73 -20.73 -11.82
C GLY A 125 -1.39 -19.98 -11.94
N LYS A 126 -1.42 -18.69 -12.33
CA LYS A 126 -0.29 -17.76 -12.20
C LYS A 126 -0.36 -17.05 -10.86
N THR A 127 0.75 -16.99 -10.13
CA THR A 127 0.89 -16.17 -8.92
C THR A 127 1.98 -15.13 -9.10
N ASP A 128 1.58 -13.87 -9.02
CA ASP A 128 2.48 -12.72 -9.00
C ASP A 128 2.67 -12.25 -7.57
N LYS A 129 3.90 -12.03 -7.15
CA LYS A 129 4.24 -11.41 -5.87
C LYS A 129 5.08 -10.18 -6.13
N ILE A 130 4.77 -9.08 -5.47
CA ILE A 130 5.61 -7.89 -5.46
C ILE A 130 6.08 -7.61 -4.04
N VAL A 131 7.35 -7.28 -3.88
CA VAL A 131 7.96 -6.96 -2.59
C VAL A 131 8.57 -5.58 -2.70
N PHE A 132 8.23 -4.70 -1.76
CA PHE A 132 8.80 -3.36 -1.63
C PHE A 132 9.56 -3.27 -0.31
N LYS A 133 10.80 -2.80 -0.35
CA LYS A 133 11.62 -2.59 0.85
C LYS A 133 12.18 -1.18 0.92
N ARG A 134 12.28 -0.68 2.14
CA ARG A 134 13.03 0.50 2.55
C ARG A 134 14.46 0.09 2.93
N ARG A 135 15.32 1.09 3.12
CA ARG A 135 16.59 0.94 3.84
C ARG A 135 16.37 0.98 5.35
#